data_AF-A0A2A8CTT7-F1
#
_entry.id   AF-A0A2A8CTT7-F1
#
_cell.length_a   1.000
_cell.length_b   1.000
_cell.length_c   1.000
_cell.angle_alpha   90.00
_cell.angle_beta   90.00
_cell.angle_gamma   90.00
#
_symmetry.space_group_name_H-M   'P 1'
#
loop_
_entity.id
_entity.type
_entity.pdbx_description
1 polymer ?
#
loop_
_entity_poly.entity_id
_entity_poly.type
_entity_poly.pdbx_seq_one_letter_code
_entity_poly.pdbx_strand_id
1 'polypeptide(L)'
;MVIGDGEFHCVSLLQAVQKAGWTYCVRLHADTFVRAFVREDVRSTGVASSDSATDPAPEETDAAPEEWTYSRNLDPEPGERRVLSPVQVTKAHAFGPARLVYHWAIGEERPWRLVTNASSPSAVLRHYRTRMWIEELFGDWQGSRFQLHRTRLQAPERIARLVLVLSLIYVWLIAVASAVVKRGDRCSVDRSDRRDRSYLAIGLRWIRRCLQNDAPIDMRFTPYF
;
A
#
# COMPACT_ATOMS: atom_id res chain seq x y z
N MET A 1 3.45 9.94 -0.71
CA MET A 1 3.59 8.78 -1.61
C MET A 1 2.19 8.33 -2.02
N VAL A 2 1.92 8.28 -3.32
CA VAL A 2 0.63 7.82 -3.87
C VAL A 2 0.64 6.29 -3.92
N ILE A 3 -0.45 5.65 -3.48
CA ILE A 3 -0.59 4.19 -3.48
C ILE A 3 -1.84 3.83 -4.28
N GLY A 4 -1.71 2.92 -5.24
CA GLY A 4 -2.82 2.46 -6.07
C GLY A 4 -2.81 0.94 -6.26
N ASP A 5 -4.00 0.38 -6.51
CA ASP A 5 -4.15 -1.02 -6.92
C ASP A 5 -4.13 -1.17 -8.46
N GLY A 6 -4.27 -2.39 -8.97
CA GLY A 6 -4.29 -2.71 -10.41
C GLY A 6 -5.29 -1.90 -11.23
N GLU A 7 -6.36 -1.41 -10.63
CA GLU A 7 -7.33 -0.54 -11.32
C GLU A 7 -6.77 0.87 -11.62
N PHE A 8 -5.68 1.28 -10.97
CA PHE A 8 -5.02 2.58 -11.18
C PHE A 8 -4.00 2.56 -12.33
N HIS A 9 -4.14 1.68 -13.31
CA HIS A 9 -3.34 1.63 -14.54
C HIS A 9 -3.64 2.76 -15.54
N CYS A 10 -3.80 3.98 -15.03
CA CYS A 10 -3.92 5.17 -15.84
C CYS A 10 -2.52 5.76 -16.06
N VAL A 11 -1.94 5.54 -17.23
CA VAL A 11 -0.58 6.04 -17.55
C VAL A 11 -0.50 7.57 -17.44
N SER A 12 -1.59 8.29 -17.77
CA SER A 12 -1.66 9.74 -17.61
C SER A 12 -1.59 10.18 -16.13
N LEU A 13 -2.19 9.41 -15.20
CA LEU A 13 -2.06 9.65 -13.76
C LEU A 13 -0.61 9.47 -13.31
N LEU A 14 0.04 8.37 -13.70
CA LEU A 14 1.43 8.12 -13.33
C LEU A 14 2.38 9.20 -13.88
N GLN A 15 2.14 9.64 -15.12
CA GLN A 15 2.87 10.77 -15.72
C GLN A 15 2.63 12.08 -14.96
N ALA A 16 1.39 12.37 -14.56
CA ALA A 16 1.07 13.57 -13.78
C ALA A 16 1.76 13.56 -12.40
N VAL A 17 1.73 12.42 -11.71
CA VAL A 17 2.38 12.23 -10.41
C VAL A 17 3.91 12.36 -10.54
N GLN A 18 4.49 11.81 -11.61
CA GLN A 18 5.93 11.96 -11.89
C GLN A 18 6.30 13.42 -12.22
N LYS A 19 5.49 14.12 -13.03
CA LYS A 19 5.68 15.56 -13.32
C LYS A 19 5.59 16.42 -12.07
N ALA A 20 4.73 16.06 -11.12
CA ALA A 20 4.62 16.73 -9.82
C ALA A 20 5.78 16.41 -8.86
N GLY A 21 6.73 15.53 -9.25
CA GLY A 21 7.85 15.11 -8.41
C GLY A 21 7.44 14.20 -7.24
N TRP A 22 6.26 13.59 -7.30
CA TRP A 22 5.73 12.77 -6.22
C TRP A 22 6.16 11.31 -6.35
N THR A 23 6.38 10.66 -5.21
CA THR A 23 6.61 9.21 -5.15
C THR A 23 5.31 8.43 -5.30
N TYR A 24 5.31 7.36 -6.08
CA TYR A 24 4.16 6.48 -6.27
C TYR A 24 4.49 5.00 -6.09
N CYS A 25 3.48 4.20 -5.80
CA CYS A 25 3.50 2.73 -5.83
C CYS A 25 2.16 2.22 -6.35
N VAL A 26 2.16 1.51 -7.46
CA VAL A 26 0.95 0.93 -8.06
C VAL A 26 1.14 -0.56 -8.29
N ARG A 27 0.16 -1.36 -7.91
CA ARG A 27 0.18 -2.81 -8.18
C ARG A 27 -0.15 -3.10 -9.63
N LEU A 28 0.62 -3.97 -10.27
CA LEU A 28 0.36 -4.48 -11.62
C LEU A 28 -0.52 -5.72 -11.61
N HIS A 29 -1.39 -5.78 -12.62
CA HIS A 29 -2.03 -7.03 -13.02
C HIS A 29 -1.02 -8.00 -13.65
N ALA A 30 -1.33 -9.29 -13.57
CA ALA A 30 -0.51 -10.37 -14.11
C ALA A 30 -0.34 -10.28 -15.64
N ASP A 31 -1.35 -9.73 -16.31
CA ASP A 31 -1.40 -9.56 -17.77
C ASP A 31 -0.77 -8.23 -18.24
N THR A 32 -0.24 -7.42 -17.32
CA THR A 32 0.44 -6.19 -17.71
C THR A 32 1.77 -6.50 -18.40
N PHE A 33 1.97 -5.94 -19.60
CA PHE A 33 3.24 -6.02 -20.30
C PHE A 33 4.31 -5.18 -19.62
N VAL A 34 5.48 -5.77 -19.47
CA VAL A 34 6.65 -5.19 -18.84
C VAL A 34 7.85 -5.42 -19.75
N ARG A 35 8.70 -4.41 -19.85
CA ARG A 35 10.00 -4.48 -20.52
C ARG A 35 11.06 -4.08 -19.52
N ALA A 36 11.91 -5.02 -19.14
CA ALA A 36 13.04 -4.76 -18.27
C ALA A 36 14.27 -4.45 -19.14
N PHE A 37 15.10 -3.51 -18.69
CA PHE A 37 16.39 -3.23 -19.33
C PHE A 37 17.53 -3.84 -18.49
N VAL A 38 17.24 -4.98 -17.85
CA VAL A 38 18.00 -5.49 -16.70
C VAL A 38 19.36 -6.03 -17.12
N ARG A 39 20.36 -5.69 -16.29
CA ARG A 39 21.51 -6.53 -15.96
C ARG A 39 21.12 -7.28 -14.67
N GLU A 40 21.11 -8.61 -14.69
CA GLU A 40 20.71 -9.43 -13.54
C GLU A 40 21.71 -9.27 -12.38
N ASP A 41 21.37 -8.50 -11.34
CA ASP A 41 22.10 -8.60 -10.07
C ASP A 41 21.49 -9.72 -9.21
N VAL A 42 22.08 -10.91 -9.35
CA VAL A 42 21.78 -12.11 -8.58
C VAL A 42 22.50 -12.08 -7.23
N ARG A 43 21.71 -12.20 -6.15
CA ARG A 43 22.03 -12.71 -4.80
C ARG A 43 23.01 -11.91 -3.92
N SER A 44 22.48 -11.35 -2.83
CA SER A 44 23.25 -11.18 -1.59
C SER A 44 23.02 -12.39 -0.68
N THR A 45 23.95 -13.34 -0.70
CA THR A 45 24.22 -14.21 0.46
C THR A 45 25.75 -14.27 0.56
N GLY A 46 26.31 -13.69 1.62
CA GLY A 46 27.73 -13.52 1.75
C GLY A 46 28.46 -14.81 2.10
N VAL A 47 29.68 -14.95 1.56
CA VAL A 47 30.86 -15.45 2.27
C VAL A 47 32.06 -14.67 1.71
N ALA A 48 32.88 -14.13 2.60
CA ALA A 48 34.08 -13.38 2.30
C ALA A 48 35.23 -14.29 1.87
N SER A 49 36.01 -13.87 0.87
CA SER A 49 37.47 -14.01 0.85
C SER A 49 38.04 -13.10 -0.24
N SER A 50 39.16 -12.46 0.09
CA SER A 50 39.93 -11.49 -0.68
C SER A 50 40.51 -12.06 -1.97
N ASP A 51 40.70 -11.21 -2.99
CA ASP A 51 42.03 -10.80 -3.44
C ASP A 51 41.97 -9.81 -4.63
N SER A 52 43.10 -9.14 -4.82
CA SER A 52 43.43 -7.88 -5.46
C SER A 52 43.25 -7.70 -6.99
N ALA A 53 42.99 -6.43 -7.33
CA ALA A 53 43.53 -5.62 -8.44
C ALA A 53 43.20 -5.96 -9.90
N THR A 54 42.46 -5.04 -10.57
CA THR A 54 42.88 -4.24 -11.76
C THR A 54 41.67 -3.53 -12.35
N ASP A 55 41.69 -2.19 -12.41
CA ASP A 55 40.72 -1.37 -13.15
C ASP A 55 40.84 -1.61 -14.66
N PRO A 56 39.70 -1.64 -15.37
CA PRO A 56 39.63 -0.93 -16.64
C PRO A 56 38.40 0.00 -16.74
N ALA A 57 38.59 1.06 -17.53
CA ALA A 57 37.66 2.15 -17.84
C ALA A 57 36.25 1.69 -18.29
N PRO A 58 35.22 2.54 -18.15
CA PRO A 58 33.85 2.15 -18.45
C PRO A 58 33.62 2.12 -19.97
N GLU A 59 33.63 0.92 -20.56
CA GLU A 59 33.04 0.69 -21.87
C GLU A 59 31.52 0.83 -21.77
N GLU A 60 30.98 1.93 -22.31
CA GLU A 60 29.57 2.12 -22.62
C GLU A 60 29.13 1.05 -23.63
N THR A 61 28.72 -0.11 -23.12
CA THR A 61 28.10 -1.18 -23.91
C THR A 61 26.58 -1.04 -23.77
N ASP A 62 25.93 -0.54 -24.83
CA ASP A 62 24.49 -0.46 -24.99
C ASP A 62 23.84 -1.83 -24.74
N ALA A 63 23.22 -2.02 -23.58
CA ALA A 63 22.46 -3.22 -23.24
C ALA A 63 21.22 -3.30 -24.15
N ALA A 64 21.18 -4.32 -25.02
CA ALA A 64 20.05 -4.56 -25.91
C ALA A 64 18.76 -4.75 -25.09
N PRO A 65 17.69 -4.01 -25.39
CA PRO A 65 16.50 -4.02 -24.54
C PRO A 65 15.66 -5.28 -24.79
N GLU A 66 15.51 -6.13 -23.76
CA GLU A 66 14.73 -7.38 -23.79
C GLU A 66 13.32 -7.19 -24.37
N GLU A 67 12.76 -8.27 -24.93
CA GLU A 67 11.43 -8.28 -25.53
C GLU A 67 10.33 -8.01 -24.49
N TRP A 68 9.21 -7.42 -24.92
CA TRP A 68 8.05 -7.22 -24.05
C TRP A 68 7.51 -8.56 -23.54
N THR A 69 7.51 -8.76 -22.24
CA THR A 69 6.99 -9.97 -21.59
C THR A 69 5.85 -9.64 -20.62
N TYR A 70 5.05 -10.64 -20.25
CA TYR A 70 4.02 -10.46 -19.23
C TYR A 70 4.65 -10.39 -17.84
N SER A 71 4.12 -9.53 -16.97
CA SER A 71 4.62 -9.36 -15.61
C SER A 71 4.63 -10.68 -14.81
N ARG A 72 3.68 -11.60 -15.06
CA ARG A 72 3.64 -12.93 -14.43
C ARG A 72 4.82 -13.84 -14.80
N ASN A 73 5.41 -13.67 -15.97
CA ASN A 73 6.51 -14.52 -16.43
C ASN A 73 7.80 -14.23 -15.65
N LEU A 74 7.84 -13.10 -14.92
CA LEU A 74 8.96 -12.65 -14.11
C LEU A 74 8.70 -12.85 -12.61
N ASP A 75 7.62 -13.55 -12.24
CA ASP A 75 7.29 -13.82 -10.84
C ASP A 75 8.41 -14.66 -10.18
N PRO A 76 8.86 -14.27 -8.97
CA PRO A 76 9.86 -15.04 -8.22
C PRO A 76 9.21 -16.24 -7.52
N GLU A 77 9.96 -17.06 -6.79
CA GLU A 77 9.38 -18.15 -5.99
C GLU A 77 8.73 -17.65 -4.69
N PRO A 78 7.81 -18.42 -4.07
CA PRO A 78 7.25 -18.08 -2.76
C PRO A 78 8.35 -17.88 -1.71
N GLY A 79 8.32 -16.75 -1.00
CA GLY A 79 9.35 -16.36 -0.02
C GLY A 79 10.44 -15.47 -0.59
N GLU A 80 10.53 -15.30 -1.90
CA GLU A 80 11.52 -14.46 -2.55
C GLU A 80 11.04 -13.02 -2.81
N ARG A 81 12.03 -12.15 -3.01
CA ARG A 81 11.84 -10.77 -3.44
C ARG A 81 12.76 -10.49 -4.62
N ARG A 82 12.19 -9.95 -5.70
CA ARG A 82 12.93 -9.58 -6.92
C ARG A 82 12.68 -8.11 -7.24
N VAL A 83 13.71 -7.39 -7.66
CA VAL A 83 13.61 -5.98 -8.04
C VAL A 83 14.22 -5.80 -9.42
N LEU A 84 13.46 -5.23 -10.34
CA LEU A 84 13.89 -4.95 -11.71
C LEU A 84 13.92 -3.42 -11.90
N SER A 85 15.03 -2.89 -12.41
CA SER A 85 15.20 -1.46 -12.68
C SER A 85 16.34 -1.25 -13.68
N PRO A 86 16.20 -0.36 -14.69
CA PRO A 86 14.97 0.34 -15.06
C PRO A 86 14.00 -0.57 -15.82
N VAL A 87 12.71 -0.26 -15.72
CA VAL A 87 11.62 -1.01 -16.33
C VAL A 87 10.64 -0.04 -17.01
N GLN A 88 10.15 -0.45 -18.18
CA GLN A 88 9.00 0.15 -18.86
C GLN A 88 7.76 -0.74 -18.70
N VAL A 89 6.61 -0.10 -18.55
CA VAL A 89 5.32 -0.76 -18.33
C VAL A 89 4.36 -0.34 -19.43
N THR A 90 3.44 -1.24 -19.79
CA THR A 90 2.36 -1.09 -20.79
C THR A 90 2.82 -0.85 -22.23
N LYS A 91 2.54 -1.81 -23.12
CA LYS A 91 2.92 -1.74 -24.56
C LYS A 91 2.26 -0.59 -25.32
N ALA A 92 1.00 -0.27 -25.01
CA ALA A 92 0.25 0.77 -25.72
C ALA A 92 0.61 2.21 -25.31
N HIS A 93 1.06 2.41 -24.06
CA HIS A 93 1.44 3.70 -23.50
C HIS A 93 2.68 3.47 -22.62
N ALA A 94 3.83 3.30 -23.25
CA ALA A 94 5.07 2.95 -22.54
C ALA A 94 5.37 3.98 -21.45
N PHE A 95 5.35 3.53 -20.20
CA PHE A 95 5.62 4.33 -19.02
C PHE A 95 6.91 3.86 -18.35
N GLY A 96 7.87 4.76 -18.18
CA GLY A 96 9.17 4.49 -17.57
C GLY A 96 10.15 5.64 -17.80
N PRO A 97 11.38 5.55 -17.25
CA PRO A 97 11.91 4.46 -16.45
C PRO A 97 11.30 4.39 -15.04
N ALA A 98 10.87 3.21 -14.63
CA ALA A 98 10.37 2.92 -13.29
C ALA A 98 11.11 1.72 -12.67
N ARG A 99 10.86 1.45 -11.39
CA ARG A 99 11.32 0.25 -10.69
C ARG A 99 10.14 -0.68 -10.46
N LEU A 100 10.33 -1.98 -10.72
CA LEU A 100 9.36 -3.02 -10.46
C LEU A 100 9.83 -3.89 -9.30
N VAL A 101 9.02 -4.01 -8.26
CA VAL A 101 9.29 -4.79 -7.04
C VAL A 101 8.31 -5.94 -6.97
N TYR A 102 8.83 -7.16 -7.03
CA TYR A 102 8.10 -8.39 -6.75
C TYR A 102 8.31 -8.80 -5.30
N HIS A 103 7.22 -9.13 -4.62
CA HIS A 103 7.24 -9.71 -3.28
C HIS A 103 6.23 -10.84 -3.19
N TRP A 104 6.71 -12.06 -2.93
CA TRP A 104 5.85 -13.21 -2.66
C TRP A 104 6.08 -13.68 -1.23
N ALA A 105 5.11 -13.50 -0.35
CA ALA A 105 5.18 -14.05 1.00
C ALA A 105 4.72 -15.52 1.02
N ILE A 106 5.35 -16.33 1.88
CA ILE A 106 4.98 -17.75 2.05
C ILE A 106 3.54 -17.82 2.57
N GLY A 107 2.69 -18.62 1.89
CA GLY A 107 1.27 -18.78 2.22
C GLY A 107 0.31 -17.83 1.48
N GLU A 108 0.83 -16.87 0.71
CA GLU A 108 0.00 -16.03 -0.17
C GLU A 108 -0.23 -16.70 -1.52
N GLU A 109 -1.46 -16.61 -2.05
CA GLU A 109 -1.82 -17.23 -3.34
C GLU A 109 -1.11 -16.57 -4.54
N ARG A 110 -0.77 -15.28 -4.44
CA ARG A 110 -0.24 -14.49 -5.57
C ARG A 110 0.83 -13.49 -5.12
N PRO A 111 1.88 -13.27 -5.92
CA PRO A 111 2.88 -12.25 -5.62
C PRO A 111 2.32 -10.84 -5.78
N TRP A 112 2.90 -9.90 -5.02
CA TRP A 112 2.72 -8.48 -5.25
C TRP A 112 3.70 -8.01 -6.32
N ARG A 113 3.17 -7.37 -7.36
CA ARG A 113 3.94 -6.79 -8.47
C ARG A 113 3.78 -5.28 -8.37
N LEU A 114 4.76 -4.56 -7.85
CA LEU A 114 4.62 -3.14 -7.50
C LEU A 114 5.53 -2.28 -8.37
N VAL A 115 4.96 -1.36 -9.15
CA VAL A 115 5.71 -0.35 -9.90
C VAL A 115 5.84 0.91 -9.07
N THR A 116 7.06 1.42 -8.96
CA THR A 116 7.39 2.56 -8.11
C THR A 116 8.57 3.35 -8.67
N ASN A 117 8.61 4.65 -8.38
CA ASN A 117 9.80 5.50 -8.54
C ASN A 117 10.59 5.66 -7.23
N ALA A 118 10.21 5.00 -6.13
CA ALA A 118 10.88 5.08 -4.85
C ALA A 118 12.20 4.30 -4.84
N SER A 119 13.26 4.88 -4.27
CA SER A 119 14.60 4.27 -4.17
C SER A 119 14.67 3.07 -3.24
N SER A 120 13.78 2.95 -2.25
CA SER A 120 13.81 1.88 -1.24
C SER A 120 12.66 0.88 -1.43
N PRO A 121 12.94 -0.35 -1.93
CA PRO A 121 11.93 -1.40 -2.05
C PRO A 121 11.27 -1.77 -0.71
N SER A 122 12.04 -1.77 0.38
CA SER A 122 11.52 -2.09 1.72
C SER A 122 10.52 -1.03 2.21
N ALA A 123 10.77 0.25 1.95
CA ALA A 123 9.81 1.31 2.28
C ALA A 123 8.52 1.17 1.47
N VAL A 124 8.64 0.83 0.18
CA VAL A 124 7.49 0.61 -0.72
C VAL A 124 6.59 -0.50 -0.19
N LEU A 125 7.16 -1.64 0.20
CA LEU A 125 6.38 -2.76 0.76
C LEU A 125 5.67 -2.38 2.06
N ARG A 126 6.35 -1.63 2.94
CA ARG A 126 5.75 -1.16 4.20
C ARG A 126 4.58 -0.22 3.95
N HIS A 127 4.72 0.72 3.00
CA HIS A 127 3.63 1.62 2.63
C HIS A 127 2.51 0.87 1.90
N TYR A 128 2.82 -0.06 1.00
CA TYR A 128 1.80 -0.81 0.27
C TYR A 128 0.94 -1.68 1.21
N ARG A 129 1.50 -2.20 2.30
CA ARG A 129 0.76 -2.93 3.35
C ARG A 129 -0.37 -2.11 3.97
N THR A 130 -0.26 -0.77 4.03
CA THR A 130 -1.33 0.07 4.59
C THR A 130 -2.54 0.19 3.66
N ARG A 131 -2.47 -0.31 2.41
CA ARG A 131 -3.60 -0.32 1.46
C ARG A 131 -4.85 -0.99 2.05
N MET A 132 -4.67 -2.04 2.86
CA MET A 132 -5.77 -2.74 3.52
C MET A 132 -6.65 -1.81 4.38
N TRP A 133 -6.12 -0.70 4.88
CA TRP A 133 -6.91 0.26 5.68
C TRP A 133 -8.02 0.93 4.85
N ILE A 134 -7.79 1.14 3.55
CA ILE A 134 -8.79 1.71 2.65
C ILE A 134 -9.88 0.68 2.34
N GLU A 135 -9.55 -0.60 2.22
CA GLU A 135 -10.55 -1.67 2.06
C GLU A 135 -11.43 -1.79 3.30
N GLU A 136 -10.84 -1.71 4.49
CA GLU A 136 -11.58 -1.70 5.76
C GLU A 136 -12.51 -0.48 5.88
N LEU A 137 -12.04 0.70 5.47
CA LEU A 137 -12.86 1.92 5.39
C LEU A 137 -14.08 1.71 4.48
N PHE A 138 -13.87 1.23 3.25
CA PHE A 138 -14.98 0.99 2.32
C PHE A 138 -15.92 -0.11 2.82
N GLY A 139 -15.40 -1.17 3.43
CA GLY A 139 -16.20 -2.22 4.06
C GLY A 139 -17.08 -1.70 5.21
N ASP A 140 -16.53 -0.84 6.07
CA ASP A 140 -17.27 -0.21 7.17
C ASP A 140 -18.35 0.76 6.66
N TRP A 141 -18.10 1.43 5.53
CA TRP A 141 -19.06 2.32 4.86
C TRP A 141 -20.20 1.57 4.17
N GLN A 142 -19.88 0.51 3.43
CA GLN A 142 -20.85 -0.24 2.65
C GLN A 142 -21.66 -1.24 3.48
N GLY A 143 -21.02 -2.01 4.36
CA GLY A 143 -21.61 -3.19 4.98
C GLY A 143 -22.12 -2.98 6.40
N SER A 144 -21.23 -2.72 7.35
CA SER A 144 -21.51 -3.03 8.76
C SER A 144 -21.98 -1.85 9.63
N ARG A 145 -21.52 -0.61 9.39
CA ARG A 145 -21.60 0.43 10.43
C ARG A 145 -22.28 1.72 10.01
N PHE A 146 -21.98 2.24 8.83
CA PHE A 146 -22.63 3.46 8.34
C PHE A 146 -23.83 3.18 7.44
N GLN A 147 -23.92 1.96 6.88
CA GLN A 147 -25.03 1.49 6.04
C GLN A 147 -25.45 2.57 5.02
N LEU A 148 -24.49 3.17 4.32
CA LEU A 148 -24.74 4.33 3.45
C LEU A 148 -25.83 4.01 2.42
N HIS A 149 -25.84 2.77 1.93
CA HIS A 149 -26.82 2.22 0.99
C HIS A 149 -28.28 2.24 1.49
N ARG A 150 -28.50 2.33 2.82
CA ARG A 150 -29.84 2.40 3.44
C ARG A 150 -30.35 3.81 3.67
N THR A 151 -29.51 4.82 3.54
CA THR A 151 -29.89 6.21 3.84
C THR A 151 -30.91 6.78 2.83
N ARG A 152 -31.13 6.11 1.68
CA ARG A 152 -32.04 6.50 0.59
C ARG A 152 -31.92 7.98 0.18
N LEU A 153 -30.78 8.60 0.47
CA LEU A 153 -30.51 9.98 0.10
C LEU A 153 -30.37 10.05 -1.42
N GLN A 154 -31.19 10.87 -2.06
CA GLN A 154 -31.17 11.06 -3.51
C GLN A 154 -30.47 12.36 -3.91
N ALA A 155 -30.36 13.33 -2.99
CA ALA A 155 -29.72 14.62 -3.26
C ALA A 155 -28.19 14.51 -3.10
N PRO A 156 -27.40 14.76 -4.16
CA PRO A 156 -25.95 14.54 -4.15
C PRO A 156 -25.23 15.43 -3.12
N GLU A 157 -25.70 16.65 -2.87
CA GLU A 157 -25.12 17.57 -1.88
C GLU A 157 -25.34 17.08 -0.44
N ARG A 158 -26.43 16.35 -0.20
CA ARG A 158 -26.69 15.73 1.12
C ARG A 158 -25.79 14.52 1.32
N ILE A 159 -25.57 13.72 0.28
CA ILE A 159 -24.63 12.59 0.32
C ILE A 159 -23.21 13.12 0.54
N ALA A 160 -22.78 14.15 -0.20
CA ALA A 160 -21.45 14.73 -0.05
C ALA A 160 -21.19 15.23 1.38
N ARG A 161 -22.17 15.95 1.96
CA ARG A 161 -22.07 16.41 3.37
C ARG A 161 -22.06 15.25 4.36
N LEU A 162 -22.88 14.23 4.15
CA LEU A 162 -22.88 13.04 4.99
C LEU A 162 -21.53 12.33 4.93
N VAL A 163 -20.99 12.09 3.74
CA VAL A 163 -19.68 11.45 3.53
C VAL A 163 -18.57 12.26 4.21
N LEU A 164 -18.61 13.60 4.10
CA LEU A 164 -17.64 14.46 4.78
C LEU A 164 -17.68 14.28 6.30
N VAL A 165 -18.88 14.38 6.90
CA VAL A 165 -19.07 14.21 8.35
C VAL A 165 -18.62 12.81 8.79
N LEU A 166 -19.01 11.77 8.06
CA LEU A 166 -18.61 10.40 8.35
C LEU A 166 -17.10 10.19 8.23
N SER A 167 -16.45 10.84 7.26
CA SER A 167 -15.00 10.79 7.10
C SER A 167 -14.29 11.41 8.31
N LEU A 168 -14.76 12.56 8.80
CA LEU A 168 -14.22 13.20 10.00
C LEU A 168 -14.42 12.33 11.25
N ILE A 169 -15.61 11.77 11.43
CA ILE A 169 -15.91 10.84 12.53
C ILE A 169 -15.02 9.60 12.44
N TYR A 170 -14.79 9.06 11.24
CA TYR A 170 -13.95 7.90 11.03
C TYR A 170 -12.49 8.16 11.44
N VAL A 171 -11.91 9.28 11.01
CA VAL A 171 -10.55 9.69 11.40
C VAL A 171 -10.44 9.86 12.92
N TRP A 172 -11.43 10.52 13.54
CA TRP A 172 -11.48 10.68 14.99
C TRP A 172 -11.54 9.34 15.72
N LEU A 173 -12.40 8.42 15.29
CA LEU A 173 -12.55 7.10 15.90
C LEU A 173 -11.28 6.26 15.78
N ILE A 174 -10.58 6.32 14.64
CA ILE A 174 -9.28 5.66 14.48
C ILE A 174 -8.25 6.28 15.44
N ALA A 175 -8.20 7.60 15.55
CA ALA A 175 -7.27 8.27 16.45
C ALA A 175 -7.52 7.87 17.92
N VAL A 176 -8.78 7.88 18.37
CA VAL A 176 -9.17 7.38 19.70
C VAL A 176 -8.77 5.93 19.89
N ALA A 177 -9.10 5.05 18.94
CA ALA A 177 -8.78 3.63 19.03
C ALA A 177 -7.26 3.39 19.11
N SER A 178 -6.48 4.11 18.31
CA SER A 178 -5.01 4.02 18.34
C SER A 178 -4.43 4.44 19.69
N ALA A 179 -4.97 5.50 20.30
CA ALA A 179 -4.55 5.96 21.62
C ALA A 179 -4.92 4.95 22.73
N VAL A 180 -6.10 4.35 22.67
CA VAL A 180 -6.55 3.28 23.59
C VAL A 180 -5.64 2.07 23.49
N VAL A 181 -5.27 1.66 22.27
CA VAL A 181 -4.36 0.53 22.06
C VAL A 181 -2.96 0.84 22.60
N LYS A 182 -2.41 2.03 22.32
CA LYS A 182 -1.06 2.42 22.78
C LYS A 182 -0.98 2.64 24.29
N ARG A 183 -2.07 3.07 24.94
CA ARG A 183 -2.15 3.18 26.41
C ARG A 183 -2.27 1.83 27.12
N GLY A 184 -2.55 0.74 26.39
CA GLY A 184 -2.78 -0.59 26.98
C GLY A 184 -4.21 -0.82 27.45
N ASP A 185 -5.10 0.16 27.28
CA ASP A 185 -6.50 0.12 27.73
C ASP A 185 -7.40 -0.76 26.85
N ARG A 186 -6.85 -1.40 25.82
CA ARG A 186 -7.62 -2.24 24.89
C ARG A 186 -8.44 -3.30 25.63
N CYS A 187 -7.90 -3.90 26.69
CA CYS A 187 -8.58 -4.94 27.48
C CYS A 187 -9.87 -4.45 28.17
N SER A 188 -10.06 -3.14 28.32
CA SER A 188 -11.25 -2.56 28.93
C SER A 188 -12.45 -2.45 27.96
N VAL A 189 -12.19 -2.56 26.66
CA VAL A 189 -13.19 -2.41 25.58
C VAL A 189 -13.23 -3.59 24.61
N ASP A 190 -12.19 -4.41 24.63
CA ASP A 190 -12.04 -5.59 23.80
C ASP A 190 -11.53 -6.72 24.69
N ARG A 191 -11.98 -7.95 24.43
CA ARG A 191 -11.51 -9.09 25.20
C ARG A 191 -10.04 -9.36 24.89
N SER A 192 -9.26 -9.75 25.91
CA SER A 192 -7.83 -10.04 25.76
C SER A 192 -7.56 -11.38 25.04
N ASP A 193 -8.51 -12.31 25.06
CA ASP A 193 -8.37 -13.67 24.51
C ASP A 193 -8.68 -13.79 23.01
N ARG A 194 -9.29 -12.76 22.39
CA ARG A 194 -9.61 -12.75 20.93
C ARG A 194 -9.34 -11.39 20.31
N ARG A 195 -8.85 -11.37 19.06
CA ARG A 195 -8.45 -10.14 18.34
C ARG A 195 -9.23 -9.97 17.05
N ASP A 196 -10.55 -9.87 17.17
CA ASP A 196 -11.44 -9.98 15.99
C ASP A 196 -12.06 -8.63 15.60
N ARG A 197 -11.58 -7.53 16.19
CA ARG A 197 -12.29 -6.25 16.17
C ARG A 197 -11.44 -5.16 15.54
N SER A 198 -12.04 -4.48 14.56
CA SER A 198 -11.39 -3.34 13.89
C SER A 198 -11.17 -2.16 14.82
N TYR A 199 -10.22 -1.30 14.46
CA TYR A 199 -9.94 -0.06 15.19
C TYR A 199 -11.20 0.80 15.34
N LEU A 200 -12.02 0.92 14.31
CA LEU A 200 -13.26 1.68 14.39
C LEU A 200 -14.22 1.12 15.48
N ALA A 201 -14.26 -0.20 15.70
CA ALA A 201 -15.13 -0.82 16.73
C ALA A 201 -14.57 -0.64 18.14
N ILE A 202 -13.25 -0.59 18.27
CA ILE A 202 -12.57 -0.28 19.53
C ILE A 202 -12.86 1.17 19.90
N GLY A 203 -12.68 2.11 18.96
CA GLY A 203 -12.95 3.54 19.17
C GLY A 203 -14.39 3.81 19.60
N LEU A 204 -15.37 3.20 18.91
CA LEU A 204 -16.79 3.39 19.24
C LEU A 204 -17.14 2.83 20.63
N ARG A 205 -16.60 1.65 20.99
CA ARG A 205 -16.82 1.07 22.33
C ARG A 205 -16.18 1.89 23.44
N TRP A 206 -14.99 2.44 23.19
CA TRP A 206 -14.35 3.35 24.14
C TRP A 206 -15.19 4.60 24.38
N ILE A 207 -15.70 5.25 23.33
CA ILE A 207 -16.56 6.43 23.49
C ILE A 207 -17.84 6.07 24.25
N ARG A 208 -18.48 4.93 23.93
CA ARG A 208 -19.66 4.47 24.67
C ARG A 208 -19.35 4.25 26.15
N ARG A 209 -18.19 3.67 26.47
CA ARG A 209 -17.71 3.51 27.84
C ARG A 209 -17.49 4.85 28.53
N CYS A 210 -16.90 5.84 27.86
CA CYS A 210 -16.73 7.18 28.41
C CYS A 210 -18.09 7.83 28.72
N LEU A 211 -19.04 7.78 27.79
CA LEU A 211 -20.40 8.31 27.98
C LEU A 211 -21.14 7.61 29.13
N GLN A 212 -20.98 6.30 29.29
CA GLN A 212 -21.60 5.53 30.37
C GLN A 212 -21.00 5.84 31.74
N ASN A 213 -19.74 6.22 31.80
CA ASN A 213 -19.00 6.49 33.04
C ASN A 213 -18.80 7.99 33.30
N ASP A 214 -19.47 8.86 32.53
CA ASP A 214 -19.31 10.32 32.56
C ASP A 214 -17.83 10.78 32.52
N ALA A 215 -17.01 10.04 31.77
CA ALA A 215 -15.58 10.28 31.65
C ALA A 215 -15.28 11.22 30.47
N PRO A 216 -14.21 12.03 30.53
CA PRO A 216 -13.88 12.97 29.47
C PRO A 216 -13.60 12.25 28.15
N ILE A 217 -14.20 12.75 27.07
CA ILE A 217 -13.96 12.27 25.71
C ILE A 217 -12.87 13.12 25.06
N ASP A 218 -11.87 12.43 24.52
CA ASP A 218 -10.71 13.03 23.90
C ASP A 218 -10.97 13.29 22.40
N MET A 219 -11.06 14.55 21.99
CA MET A 219 -11.23 14.93 20.58
C MET A 219 -9.86 15.09 19.90
N ARG A 220 -9.29 13.95 19.46
CA ARG A 220 -8.00 13.92 18.73
C ARG A 220 -8.18 13.41 17.32
N PHE A 221 -7.53 14.04 16.35
CA PHE A 221 -7.54 13.60 14.94
C PHE A 221 -6.20 13.01 14.49
N THR A 222 -5.22 12.90 15.40
CA THR A 222 -3.90 12.36 15.11
C THR A 222 -3.81 10.92 15.64
N PRO A 223 -3.83 9.90 14.76
CA PRO A 223 -3.64 8.52 15.17
C PRO A 223 -2.18 8.22 15.54
N TYR A 224 -1.99 7.31 16.49
CA TYR A 224 -0.71 6.75 16.87
C TYR A 224 -0.46 5.45 16.12
N PHE A 225 0.57 5.42 15.27
CA PHE A 225 1.00 4.22 14.56
C PHE A 225 2.27 3.64 15.19
#